data_AF-A0A1I0QWM8-F1
#
_entry.id   AF-A0A1I0QWM8-F1
#
_cell.length_a   1.000
_cell.length_b   1.000
_cell.length_c   1.000
_cell.angle_alpha   90.00
_cell.angle_beta   90.00
_cell.angle_gamma   90.00
#
_symmetry.space_group_name_H-M   'P 1'
#
loop_
_entity.id
_entity.type
_entity.pdbx_description
1 polymer ?
#
loop_
_entity_poly.entity_id
_entity_poly.type
_entity_poly.pdbx_seq_one_letter_code
_entity_poly.pdbx_strand_id
1 'polypeptide(L)'
;MKNENTPARWPYLLLFIPFFFLPLWYVHEVSGQWNPFAINGKQFLWFYGYAIMLGYAPVLLWRDSRLFPSMKRVVAYLLIIGVCRLCQGWYHGKPVGFLVLMLIGLLVLWLFTWSWYMKKR
;
A
#
# COMPACT_ATOMS: atom_id res chain seq x y z
N MET A 1 35.92 -11.78 17.45
CA MET A 1 34.69 -10.99 17.65
C MET A 1 34.57 -9.98 16.51
N LYS A 2 33.76 -10.27 15.50
CA LYS A 2 33.55 -9.39 14.34
C LYS A 2 32.39 -8.47 14.72
N ASN A 3 32.68 -7.20 15.00
CA ASN A 3 31.64 -6.19 15.17
C ASN A 3 30.96 -5.99 13.81
N GLU A 4 29.86 -6.72 13.59
CA GLU A 4 28.94 -6.45 12.50
C GLU A 4 28.24 -5.13 12.81
N ASN A 5 28.83 -4.04 12.32
CA ASN A 5 28.18 -2.75 12.15
C ASN A 5 26.99 -2.94 11.20
N THR A 6 25.91 -3.51 11.73
CA THR A 6 24.63 -3.55 11.08
C THR A 6 24.13 -2.11 11.12
N PRO A 7 24.01 -1.39 9.99
CA PRO A 7 23.56 -0.01 10.02
C PRO A 7 22.22 0.04 10.77
N ALA A 8 22.12 0.92 11.77
CA ALA A 8 20.93 1.05 12.59
C ALA A 8 19.74 1.27 11.67
N ARG A 9 18.72 0.40 11.75
CA ARG A 9 17.55 0.40 10.86
C ARG A 9 16.46 1.40 11.28
N TRP A 10 16.59 1.91 12.50
CA TRP A 10 15.72 2.90 13.13
C TRP A 10 15.50 4.21 12.35
N PRO A 11 16.51 4.87 11.75
CA PRO A 11 16.30 6.09 10.98
C PRO A 11 15.41 5.85 9.75
N TYR A 12 15.48 4.67 9.12
CA TYR A 12 14.62 4.34 7.99
C TYR A 12 13.18 4.05 8.41
N LEU A 13 12.98 3.40 9.56
CA LEU A 13 11.65 3.21 10.13
C LEU A 13 11.00 4.55 10.49
N LEU A 14 11.77 5.49 11.07
CA LEU A 14 11.31 6.85 11.35
C LEU A 14 10.95 7.63 10.08
N LEU A 15 11.61 7.35 8.96
CA LEU A 15 11.28 7.93 7.66
C LEU A 15 10.00 7.31 7.06
N PHE A 16 9.73 6.02 7.28
CA PHE A 16 8.54 5.36 6.75
C PHE A 16 7.24 5.78 7.42
N ILE A 17 7.27 6.08 8.71
CA ILE A 17 6.09 6.48 9.48
C ILE A 17 5.37 7.69 8.83
N PRO A 18 6.03 8.85 8.61
CA PRO A 18 5.37 10.00 7.99
C PRO A 18 4.94 9.73 6.54
N PHE A 19 5.71 8.93 5.79
CA PHE A 19 5.32 8.52 4.45
C PHE A 19 4.05 7.65 4.44
N PHE A 20 3.81 6.84 5.48
CA PHE A 20 2.59 6.05 5.59
C PHE A 20 1.35 6.93 5.86
N PHE A 21 1.51 8.06 6.55
CA PHE A 21 0.42 9.01 6.81
C PHE A 21 0.16 9.98 5.65
N LEU A 22 1.07 10.07 4.68
CA LEU A 22 0.98 10.99 3.54
C LEU A 22 -0.30 10.81 2.69
N PRO A 23 -0.75 9.57 2.37
CA PRO A 23 -2.03 9.35 1.71
C PRO A 23 -3.22 9.81 2.55
N LEU A 24 -3.18 9.65 3.88
CA LEU A 24 -4.25 10.11 4.79
C LEU A 24 -4.27 11.64 4.90
N TRP A 25 -3.11 12.27 4.91
CA TRP A 25 -3.00 13.73 4.83
C TRP A 25 -3.63 14.27 3.55
N TYR A 26 -3.37 13.63 2.40
CA TYR A 26 -4.01 13.99 1.13
C TYR A 26 -5.54 13.89 1.20
N VAL A 27 -6.09 12.87 1.87
CA VAL A 27 -7.54 12.75 2.08
C VAL A 27 -8.08 13.92 2.92
N HIS A 28 -7.36 14.29 3.97
CA HIS A 28 -7.73 15.40 4.85
C HIS A 28 -7.74 16.74 4.11
N GLU A 29 -6.69 17.06 3.34
CA GLU A 29 -6.61 18.28 2.54
C GLU A 29 -7.75 18.40 1.52
N VAL A 30 -8.14 17.28 0.91
CA VAL A 30 -9.12 17.29 -0.19
C VAL A 30 -10.56 17.26 0.30
N SER A 31 -10.84 16.58 1.42
CA SER A 31 -12.20 16.33 1.90
C SER A 31 -12.53 16.93 3.26
N GLY A 32 -11.54 17.44 3.98
CA GLY A 32 -11.68 17.86 5.38
C GLY A 32 -11.92 16.68 6.35
N GLN A 33 -11.85 15.44 5.87
CA GLN A 33 -12.11 14.24 6.65
C GLN A 33 -10.90 13.31 6.62
N TRP A 34 -10.70 12.51 7.67
CA TRP A 34 -9.66 11.48 7.73
C TRP A 34 -10.13 10.13 7.15
N ASN A 35 -11.23 10.14 6.39
CA ASN A 35 -11.88 8.96 5.86
C ASN A 35 -11.58 8.80 4.36
N PRO A 36 -10.89 7.75 3.91
CA PRO A 36 -10.58 7.54 2.49
C PRO A 36 -11.84 7.36 1.62
N PHE A 37 -13.01 7.08 2.21
CA PHE A 37 -14.27 7.00 1.48
C PHE A 37 -14.90 8.37 1.18
N ALA A 38 -14.40 9.45 1.79
CA ALA A 38 -14.90 10.82 1.59
C ALA A 38 -14.47 11.44 0.25
N ILE A 39 -13.39 10.95 -0.37
CA ILE A 39 -12.81 11.53 -1.59
C ILE A 39 -13.41 10.93 -2.88
N ASN A 40 -13.60 11.76 -3.90
CA ASN A 40 -14.26 11.35 -5.14
C ASN A 40 -13.42 10.37 -5.98
N GLY A 41 -14.06 9.61 -6.88
CA GLY A 41 -13.45 8.47 -7.58
C GLY A 41 -12.04 8.70 -8.16
N LYS A 42 -11.80 9.83 -8.86
CA LYS A 42 -10.47 10.15 -9.39
C LYS A 42 -9.43 10.36 -8.28
N GLN A 43 -9.79 11.11 -7.24
CA GLN A 43 -8.93 11.39 -6.09
C GLN A 43 -8.66 10.11 -5.29
N PHE A 44 -9.68 9.26 -5.13
CA PHE A 44 -9.54 7.95 -4.52
C PHE A 44 -8.53 7.09 -5.29
N LEU A 45 -8.55 7.14 -6.62
CA LEU A 45 -7.62 6.38 -7.43
C LEU A 45 -6.17 6.84 -7.22
N TRP A 46 -5.93 8.15 -7.12
CA TRP A 46 -4.61 8.69 -6.76
C TRP A 46 -4.18 8.26 -5.37
N PHE A 47 -5.05 8.43 -4.38
CA PHE A 47 -4.83 7.96 -3.01
C PHE A 47 -4.44 6.49 -2.97
N TYR A 48 -5.22 5.64 -3.63
CA TYR A 48 -5.05 4.19 -3.65
C TYR A 48 -3.74 3.79 -4.35
N GLY A 49 -3.42 4.43 -5.48
CA GLY A 49 -2.15 4.23 -6.18
C GLY A 49 -0.94 4.62 -5.34
N TYR A 50 -0.98 5.78 -4.67
CA TYR A 50 0.08 6.19 -3.74
C TYR A 50 0.23 5.22 -2.58
N ALA A 51 -0.88 4.76 -1.99
CA ALA A 51 -0.86 3.80 -0.89
C ALA A 51 -0.23 2.46 -1.31
N ILE A 52 -0.52 1.97 -2.52
CA ILE A 52 0.13 0.77 -3.08
C ILE A 52 1.63 0.99 -3.27
N MET A 53 2.03 2.10 -3.92
CA MET A 53 3.43 2.45 -4.16
C MET A 53 4.21 2.52 -2.84
N LEU A 54 3.70 3.22 -1.84
CA LEU A 54 4.35 3.38 -0.55
C LEU A 54 4.38 2.09 0.26
N GLY A 55 3.34 1.27 0.17
CA GLY A 55 3.30 -0.06 0.78
C GLY A 55 4.34 -1.01 0.19
N TYR A 56 4.59 -0.95 -1.13
CA TYR A 56 5.50 -1.85 -1.84
C TYR A 56 6.93 -1.34 -2.00
N ALA A 57 7.17 -0.04 -2.03
CA ALA A 57 8.50 0.58 -2.15
C ALA A 57 9.54 -0.03 -1.18
N PRO A 58 9.26 -0.18 0.14
CA PRO A 58 10.24 -0.78 1.05
C PRO A 58 10.61 -2.21 0.67
N VAL A 59 9.67 -3.00 0.14
CA VAL A 59 9.92 -4.41 -0.20
C VAL A 59 10.74 -4.53 -1.48
N LEU A 60 10.47 -3.68 -2.46
CA LEU A 60 11.24 -3.63 -3.71
C LEU A 60 12.66 -3.10 -3.47
N LEU A 61 12.81 -2.08 -2.63
CA LEU A 61 14.10 -1.42 -2.40
C LEU A 61 14.99 -2.16 -1.41
N TRP A 62 14.46 -2.62 -0.27
CA TRP A 62 15.30 -3.19 0.80
C TRP A 62 15.57 -4.68 0.68
N ARG A 63 14.79 -5.42 -0.13
CA ARG A 63 14.99 -6.86 -0.39
C ARG A 63 15.15 -7.72 0.88
N ASP A 64 14.65 -7.22 2.01
CA ASP A 64 14.85 -7.79 3.34
C ASP A 64 13.60 -8.58 3.76
N SER A 65 13.78 -9.88 3.92
CA SER A 65 12.73 -10.87 4.16
C SER A 65 11.98 -10.66 5.48
N ARG A 66 12.52 -9.85 6.40
CA ARG A 66 11.93 -9.59 7.72
C ARG A 66 10.72 -8.65 7.68
N LEU A 67 10.54 -7.85 6.64
CA LEU A 67 9.40 -6.93 6.50
C LEU A 67 8.12 -7.61 6.00
N PHE A 68 8.25 -8.84 5.49
CA PHE A 68 7.17 -9.61 4.88
C PHE A 68 5.92 -9.82 5.76
N PRO A 69 6.02 -10.14 7.08
CA PRO A 69 4.86 -10.37 7.94
C PRO A 69 3.98 -9.12 8.13
N SER A 70 4.60 -7.96 8.34
CA SER A 70 3.88 -6.68 8.46
C SER A 70 3.29 -6.27 7.11
N MET A 71 3.98 -6.58 6.02
CA MET A 71 3.52 -6.26 4.68
C MET A 71 2.27 -7.04 4.28
N LYS A 72 2.15 -8.33 4.66
CA LYS A 72 0.92 -9.12 4.44
C LYS A 72 -0.33 -8.38 4.94
N ARG A 73 -0.21 -7.76 6.13
CA ARG A 73 -1.29 -7.01 6.78
C ARG A 73 -1.63 -5.74 6.01
N VAL A 74 -0.62 -5.00 5.55
CA VAL A 74 -0.83 -3.79 4.73
C VAL A 74 -1.51 -4.13 3.40
N VAL A 75 -1.06 -5.17 2.71
CA VAL A 75 -1.66 -5.61 1.43
C VAL A 75 -3.09 -6.10 1.63
N ALA A 76 -3.35 -6.88 2.68
CA ALA A 76 -4.70 -7.31 3.02
C ALA A 76 -5.63 -6.10 3.29
N TYR A 77 -5.13 -5.09 4.02
CA TYR A 77 -5.88 -3.87 4.29
C TYR A 77 -6.19 -3.08 3.02
N LEU A 78 -5.20 -2.91 2.13
CA LEU A 78 -5.40 -2.25 0.83
C LEU A 78 -6.42 -3.01 -0.03
N LEU A 79 -6.32 -4.35 -0.08
CA LEU A 79 -7.29 -5.18 -0.81
C LEU A 79 -8.71 -4.98 -0.28
N ILE A 80 -8.91 -4.99 1.05
CA ILE A 80 -10.23 -4.77 1.65
C ILE A 80 -10.76 -3.39 1.26
N ILE A 81 -9.95 -2.33 1.39
CA ILE A 81 -10.36 -0.98 0.99
C ILE A 81 -10.75 -0.92 -0.49
N GLY A 82 -9.92 -1.51 -1.36
CA GLY A 82 -10.16 -1.57 -2.80
C GLY A 82 -11.48 -2.28 -3.12
N VAL A 83 -11.72 -3.44 -2.52
CA VAL A 83 -12.96 -4.21 -2.71
C VAL A 83 -14.17 -3.44 -2.20
N CYS A 84 -14.12 -2.86 -1.00
CA CYS A 84 -15.21 -2.05 -0.47
C CYS A 84 -15.56 -0.89 -1.40
N ARG A 85 -14.55 -0.19 -1.95
CA ARG A 85 -14.79 0.93 -2.88
C ARG A 85 -15.31 0.44 -4.23
N LEU A 86 -14.90 -0.73 -4.68
CA LEU A 86 -15.39 -1.35 -5.90
C LEU A 86 -16.87 -1.73 -5.78
N CYS A 87 -17.28 -2.36 -4.68
CA CYS A 87 -18.68 -2.64 -4.37
C CYS A 87 -19.50 -1.35 -4.34
N GLN A 88 -19.00 -0.29 -3.70
CA GLN A 88 -19.66 1.00 -3.67
C GLN A 88 -19.81 1.62 -5.06
N GLY A 89 -18.75 1.58 -5.88
CA GLY A 89 -18.77 2.13 -7.23
C GLY A 89 -19.76 1.39 -8.15
N TRP A 90 -19.84 0.06 -8.02
CA TRP A 90 -20.81 -0.75 -8.73
C TRP A 90 -22.25 -0.42 -8.30
N TYR A 91 -22.52 -0.32 -7.00
CA TYR A 91 -23.85 0.03 -6.49
C TYR A 91 -24.35 1.40 -7.01
N HIS A 92 -23.45 2.36 -7.18
CA HIS A 92 -23.79 3.69 -7.70
C HIS A 92 -23.69 3.82 -9.23
N GLY A 93 -23.50 2.71 -9.95
CA GLY A 93 -23.39 2.71 -11.42
C GLY A 93 -22.20 3.50 -11.98
N LYS A 94 -21.17 3.74 -11.16
CA LYS A 94 -19.99 4.51 -11.58
C LYS A 94 -18.98 3.61 -12.29
N PRO A 95 -18.25 4.13 -13.29
CA PRO A 95 -17.20 3.35 -13.96
C PRO A 95 -16.07 3.03 -12.98
N VAL A 96 -15.89 1.75 -12.65
CA VAL A 96 -14.87 1.23 -11.72
C VAL A 96 -13.70 0.53 -12.42
N GLY A 97 -13.62 0.60 -13.76
CA GLY A 97 -12.62 -0.15 -14.54
C GLY A 97 -11.17 0.11 -14.11
N PHE A 98 -10.80 1.37 -13.86
CA PHE A 98 -9.46 1.71 -13.37
C PHE A 98 -9.16 1.14 -11.98
N LEU A 99 -10.17 1.09 -11.11
CA LEU A 99 -10.02 0.51 -9.77
C LEU A 99 -9.79 -1.00 -9.86
N VAL A 100 -10.54 -1.69 -10.73
CA VAL A 100 -10.35 -3.12 -11.03
C VAL A 100 -8.90 -3.36 -11.49
N LEU A 101 -8.41 -2.56 -12.43
CA LEU A 101 -7.03 -2.68 -12.94
C LEU A 101 -5.99 -2.50 -11.81
N MET A 102 -6.18 -1.53 -10.91
CA MET A 102 -5.29 -1.38 -9.75
C MET A 102 -5.37 -2.56 -8.78
N LEU A 103 -6.55 -3.13 -8.54
CA LEU A 103 -6.69 -4.33 -7.70
C LEU A 103 -5.97 -5.54 -8.33
N ILE A 104 -6.11 -5.74 -9.64
CA ILE A 104 -5.39 -6.80 -10.34
C ILE A 104 -3.88 -6.58 -10.23
N GLY A 105 -3.41 -5.34 -10.46
CA GLY A 105 -2.00 -4.98 -10.28
C GLY A 105 -1.49 -5.27 -8.87
N LEU A 106 -2.27 -4.95 -7.84
CA LEU A 106 -1.94 -5.26 -6.45
C LEU A 106 -1.82 -6.77 -6.20
N LEU A 107 -2.75 -7.58 -6.76
CA LEU A 107 -2.69 -9.03 -6.65
C LEU A 107 -1.46 -9.62 -7.38
N VAL A 108 -1.14 -9.11 -8.56
CA VAL A 108 0.06 -9.53 -9.30
C VAL A 108 1.34 -9.19 -8.53
N LEU A 109 1.44 -7.98 -7.97
CA LEU A 109 2.56 -7.59 -7.11
C LEU A 109 2.68 -8.49 -5.88
N TRP A 110 1.56 -8.87 -5.29
CA TRP A 110 1.51 -9.81 -4.17
C TRP A 110 2.02 -11.19 -4.55
N LEU A 111 1.56 -11.76 -5.66
CA LEU A 111 2.04 -13.05 -6.15
C LEU A 111 3.53 -13.02 -6.48
N PHE A 112 4.01 -11.93 -7.10
CA PHE A 112 5.42 -11.76 -7.45
C PHE A 112 6.32 -11.70 -6.21
N THR A 113 5.94 -10.87 -5.22
CA THR A 113 6.69 -10.77 -3.96
C THR A 113 6.63 -12.06 -3.15
N TRP A 114 5.52 -12.80 -3.21
CA TRP A 114 5.42 -14.14 -2.63
C TRP A 114 6.36 -15.15 -3.29
N SER A 115 6.36 -15.22 -4.63
CA SER A 115 7.24 -16.12 -5.39
C SER A 115 8.71 -15.83 -5.09
N TRP A 116 9.09 -14.55 -5.04
CA TRP A 116 10.44 -14.13 -4.67
C TRP A 116 10.81 -14.49 -3.24
N TYR A 117 9.88 -14.35 -2.30
CA TYR A 117 10.10 -14.72 -0.90
C TYR A 117 10.32 -16.23 -0.74
N MET A 118 9.50 -17.05 -1.42
CA MET A 118 9.62 -18.51 -1.35
C MET A 118 10.91 -19.04 -1.96
N LYS A 119 11.44 -18.41 -3.02
CA LYS A 119 12.71 -18.82 -3.64
C LYS A 119 13.95 -18.53 -2.78
N LYS A 120 13.83 -17.63 -1.80
CA LYS A 120 14.93 -17.19 -0.93
C LYS A 120 14.97 -17.93 0.41
N ARG A 121 13.97 -18.76 0.69
CA ARG A 121 13.88 -19.61 1.88
C ARG A 121 14.35 -21.01 1.53
#